data_AF-A0A2K8KDW5-F1
#
_entry.id   AF-A0A2K8KDW5-F1
#
_cell.length_a   1.000
_cell.length_b   1.000
_cell.length_c   1.000
_cell.angle_alpha   90.00
_cell.angle_beta   90.00
_cell.angle_gamma   90.00
#
_symmetry.space_group_name_H-M   'P 1'
#
loop_
_entity.id
_entity.type
_entity.pdbx_description
1 polymer ?
#
loop_
_entity_poly.entity_id
_entity_poly.type
_entity_poly.pdbx_seq_one_letter_code
_entity_poly.pdbx_strand_id
1 'polypeptide(L)'
;MGVAKLLRTPGRAKDRWGVYESGAPADAAANAPVPASYFQIAAFFVIFDFEAALLYTWALTAVEAGTAGLVAAGIFIGALLLALLYLWLDGALDVGARPEGSAKPEGAG
;
A
#
# COMPACT_ATOMS: atom_id res chain seq x y z
N MET A 1 -16.52 -28.62 -13.79
CA MET A 1 -15.19 -28.77 -14.43
C MET A 1 -15.35 -28.44 -15.91
N GLY A 2 -14.88 -27.27 -16.34
CA GLY A 2 -15.23 -26.70 -17.65
C GLY A 2 -14.51 -27.33 -18.86
N VAL A 3 -15.05 -27.04 -20.04
CA VAL A 3 -14.56 -27.41 -21.39
C VAL A 3 -13.05 -27.19 -21.60
N ALA A 4 -12.46 -26.21 -20.91
CA ALA A 4 -11.02 -25.96 -20.90
C ALA A 4 -10.18 -27.17 -20.44
N LYS A 5 -10.71 -28.01 -19.54
CA LYS A 5 -10.01 -29.22 -19.08
C LYS A 5 -10.06 -30.35 -20.12
N LEU A 6 -11.08 -30.36 -21.00
CA LEU A 6 -11.30 -31.40 -22.02
C LEU A 6 -10.44 -31.18 -23.27
N LEU A 7 -10.23 -29.91 -23.65
CA LEU A 7 -9.35 -29.55 -24.77
C LEU A 7 -7.87 -29.47 -24.36
N ARG A 8 -7.55 -29.65 -23.07
CA ARG A 8 -6.17 -29.53 -22.57
C ARG A 8 -5.34 -30.74 -22.99
N THR A 9 -4.36 -30.52 -23.85
CA THR A 9 -3.33 -31.52 -24.18
C THR A 9 -2.49 -31.81 -22.93
N PRO A 10 -2.30 -33.08 -22.53
CA PRO A 10 -1.42 -33.44 -21.43
C PRO A 10 0.04 -33.30 -21.88
N GLY A 11 0.58 -32.08 -21.84
CA GLY A 11 2.01 -31.85 -22.04
C GLY A 11 2.79 -32.22 -20.77
N ARG A 12 3.94 -32.89 -20.90
CA ARG A 12 4.89 -33.16 -19.81
C ARG A 12 5.27 -31.83 -19.15
N ALA A 13 4.99 -31.68 -17.86
CA ALA A 13 5.62 -30.63 -17.07
C ALA A 13 5.80 -31.05 -15.64
N LYS A 14 7.05 -31.14 -15.29
CA LYS A 14 7.51 -31.31 -13.93
C LYS A 14 7.93 -29.96 -13.32
N ASP A 15 7.88 -28.92 -14.14
CA ASP A 15 8.51 -27.59 -14.01
C ASP A 15 7.55 -26.42 -14.30
N ARG A 16 6.37 -26.66 -14.91
CA ARG A 16 5.37 -25.60 -15.21
C ARG A 16 4.66 -24.99 -14.00
N TRP A 17 4.93 -25.47 -12.79
CA TRP A 17 4.24 -25.02 -11.57
C TRP A 17 5.18 -24.25 -10.61
N GLY A 18 6.40 -23.91 -11.05
CA GLY A 18 7.32 -23.07 -10.28
C GLY A 18 6.94 -21.58 -10.36
N VAL A 19 7.41 -20.81 -9.38
CA VAL A 19 7.37 -19.34 -9.42
C VAL A 19 8.18 -18.87 -10.63
N TYR A 20 7.66 -17.90 -11.38
CA TYR A 20 8.36 -17.33 -12.54
C TYR A 20 9.51 -16.44 -12.07
N GLU A 21 10.73 -16.84 -12.38
CA GLU A 21 11.97 -16.20 -11.89
C GLU A 21 12.80 -15.62 -13.06
N SER A 22 12.14 -15.21 -14.15
CA SER A 22 12.78 -14.64 -15.36
C SER A 22 13.91 -15.49 -15.95
N GLY A 23 13.90 -16.82 -15.74
CA GLY A 23 14.94 -17.76 -16.21
C GLY A 23 16.06 -18.02 -15.21
N ALA A 24 16.04 -17.38 -14.03
CA ALA A 24 16.92 -17.69 -12.90
C ALA A 24 16.41 -18.91 -12.10
N PRO A 25 17.29 -19.66 -11.42
CA PRO A 25 16.87 -20.66 -10.45
C PRO A 25 16.04 -19.99 -9.33
N ALA A 26 15.01 -20.69 -8.84
CA ALA A 26 14.11 -20.13 -7.82
C ALA A 26 14.89 -19.72 -6.57
N ASP A 27 14.94 -18.41 -6.32
CA ASP A 27 15.59 -17.87 -5.15
C ASP A 27 14.71 -18.13 -3.92
N ALA A 28 15.31 -18.63 -2.84
CA ALA A 28 14.61 -18.84 -1.57
C ALA A 28 14.21 -17.52 -0.89
N ALA A 29 14.55 -16.37 -1.49
CA ALA A 29 14.34 -15.02 -0.97
C ALA A 29 12.93 -14.45 -1.26
N ALA A 30 11.92 -15.30 -1.43
CA ALA A 30 10.53 -14.90 -1.64
C ALA A 30 9.89 -14.12 -0.45
N ASN A 31 10.62 -13.96 0.66
CA ASN A 31 10.17 -13.31 1.89
C ASN A 31 10.98 -12.05 2.23
N ALA A 32 11.31 -11.22 1.22
CA ALA A 32 11.95 -9.94 1.47
C ALA A 32 11.04 -9.04 2.36
N PRO A 33 11.56 -8.37 3.39
CA PRO A 33 10.79 -7.45 4.21
C PRO A 33 10.25 -6.30 3.36
N VAL A 34 8.96 -6.02 3.49
CA VAL A 34 8.33 -4.86 2.86
C VAL A 34 8.71 -3.60 3.65
N PRO A 35 9.09 -2.48 3.01
CA PRO A 35 9.40 -1.23 3.71
C PRO A 35 8.24 -0.74 4.59
N ALA A 36 8.55 -0.14 5.75
CA ALA A 36 7.54 0.36 6.68
C ALA A 36 6.69 1.51 6.13
N SER A 37 7.16 2.21 5.09
CA SER A 37 6.44 3.32 4.44
C SER A 37 5.08 2.89 3.86
N TYR A 38 4.96 1.65 3.39
CA TYR A 38 3.69 1.10 2.89
C TYR A 38 2.63 1.01 4.00
N PHE A 39 3.03 0.74 5.24
CA PHE A 39 2.11 0.69 6.37
C PHE A 39 1.58 2.07 6.73
N GLN A 40 2.43 3.11 6.68
CA GLN A 40 2.01 4.48 6.99
C GLN A 40 0.95 4.98 5.99
N ILE A 41 1.15 4.73 4.69
CA ILE A 41 0.15 5.06 3.65
C ILE A 41 -1.15 4.30 3.87
N ALA A 42 -1.09 2.99 4.15
CA ALA A 42 -2.27 2.16 4.39
C ALA A 42 -3.06 2.62 5.63
N ALA A 43 -2.36 2.92 6.73
CA ALA A 43 -2.99 3.42 7.95
C ALA A 43 -3.65 4.79 7.73
N PHE A 44 -2.98 5.70 7.02
CA PHE A 44 -3.54 7.00 6.64
C PHE A 44 -4.80 6.84 5.79
N PHE A 45 -4.81 5.92 4.82
CA PHE A 45 -5.99 5.66 3.99
C PHE A 45 -7.19 5.20 4.83
N VAL A 46 -6.99 4.29 5.79
CA VAL A 46 -8.06 3.81 6.67
C VAL A 46 -8.63 4.94 7.54
N ILE A 47 -7.76 5.77 8.11
CA ILE A 47 -8.20 6.91 8.93
C ILE A 47 -8.95 7.93 8.07
N PHE A 48 -8.42 8.26 6.89
CA PHE A 48 -9.06 9.16 5.95
C PHE A 48 -10.45 8.68 5.50
N ASP A 49 -10.59 7.38 5.20
CA ASP A 49 -11.87 6.78 4.82
C ASP A 49 -12.89 6.86 5.97
N PHE A 50 -12.44 6.62 7.20
CA PHE A 50 -13.28 6.78 8.38
C PHE A 50 -13.73 8.23 8.61
N GLU A 51 -12.82 9.19 8.45
CA GLU A 51 -13.16 10.62 8.55
C GLU A 51 -14.14 11.06 7.46
N ALA A 52 -14.00 10.54 6.24
CA ALA A 52 -14.94 10.80 5.15
C ALA A 52 -16.35 10.29 5.48
N ALA A 53 -16.47 9.11 6.10
CA ALA A 53 -17.76 8.59 6.55
C ALA A 53 -18.42 9.46 7.64
N LEU A 54 -17.61 10.03 8.55
CA LEU A 54 -18.08 10.99 9.57
C LEU A 54 -18.52 12.31 8.94
N LEU A 55 -17.74 12.84 7.98
CA LEU A 55 -18.12 14.03 7.24
C LEU A 55 -19.38 13.81 6.42
N TYR A 56 -19.58 12.61 5.87
CA TYR A 56 -20.81 12.25 5.16
C TYR A 56 -22.03 12.25 6.10
N THR A 57 -21.91 11.63 7.27
CA THR A 57 -22.99 11.63 8.27
C THR A 57 -23.31 13.03 8.78
N TRP A 58 -22.29 13.86 9.00
CA TRP A 58 -22.49 15.29 9.28
C TRP A 58 -23.14 16.04 8.11
N ALA A 59 -22.75 15.76 6.87
CA ALA A 59 -23.30 16.42 5.69
C ALA A 59 -24.82 16.22 5.54
N LEU A 60 -25.34 15.07 6.00
CA LEU A 60 -26.79 14.80 6.01
C LEU A 60 -27.57 15.75 6.92
N THR A 61 -26.95 16.28 7.97
CA THR A 61 -27.58 17.19 8.95
C THR A 61 -26.91 18.57 8.99
N ALA A 62 -26.17 18.92 7.92
CA ALA A 62 -25.37 20.15 7.88
C ALA A 62 -26.22 21.42 8.03
N VAL A 63 -27.48 21.39 7.59
CA VAL A 63 -28.40 22.52 7.70
C VAL A 63 -28.82 22.76 9.15
N GLU A 64 -29.14 21.71 9.91
CA GLU A 64 -29.50 21.85 11.33
C GLU A 64 -28.27 22.14 12.21
N ALA A 65 -27.10 21.62 11.84
CA ALA A 65 -25.86 21.81 12.60
C ALA A 65 -25.32 23.25 12.54
N GLY A 66 -25.70 24.01 11.51
CA GLY A 66 -25.35 25.43 11.36
C GLY A 66 -23.84 25.71 11.37
N THR A 67 -23.45 26.87 11.87
CA THR A 67 -22.04 27.31 11.89
C THR A 67 -21.16 26.48 12.81
N ALA A 68 -21.71 25.95 13.91
CA ALA A 68 -20.98 25.07 14.82
C ALA A 68 -20.58 23.76 14.11
N GLY A 69 -21.50 23.18 13.33
CA GLY A 69 -21.22 22.02 12.49
C GLY A 69 -20.13 22.30 11.46
N LEU A 70 -20.16 23.47 10.82
CA LEU A 70 -19.16 23.87 9.84
C LEU A 70 -17.75 23.97 10.45
N VAL A 71 -17.62 24.54 11.65
CA VAL A 71 -16.33 24.61 12.36
C VAL A 71 -15.85 23.21 12.74
N ALA A 72 -16.73 22.34 13.24
CA ALA A 72 -16.37 20.97 13.57
C ALA A 72 -15.88 20.18 12.34
N ALA A 73 -16.58 20.29 11.20
CA ALA A 73 -16.16 19.68 9.94
C ALA A 73 -14.82 20.25 9.46
N GLY A 74 -14.60 21.56 9.60
CA GLY A 74 -13.33 22.21 9.26
C GLY A 74 -12.16 21.72 10.10
N ILE A 75 -12.37 21.46 11.41
CA ILE A 75 -11.34 20.87 12.28
C ILE A 75 -11.01 19.45 11.85
N PHE A 76 -12.00 18.63 11.50
CA PHE A 76 -11.81 17.28 10.97
C PHE A 76 -10.94 17.29 9.71
N ILE A 77 -11.34 18.09 8.71
CA ILE A 77 -10.57 18.25 7.48
C ILE A 77 -9.15 18.77 7.78
N GLY A 78 -9.01 19.71 8.72
CA GLY A 78 -7.72 20.23 9.17
C GLY A 78 -6.81 19.15 9.75
N ALA A 79 -7.35 18.20 10.53
CA ALA A 79 -6.60 17.08 11.07
C ALA A 79 -6.04 16.17 9.95
N LEU A 80 -6.85 15.87 8.91
CA LEU A 80 -6.37 15.13 7.74
C LEU A 80 -5.26 15.86 7.00
N LEU A 81 -5.38 17.17 6.83
CA LEU A 81 -4.35 17.98 6.18
C LEU A 81 -3.05 17.96 6.97
N LEU A 82 -3.11 18.02 8.31
CA LEU A 82 -1.94 17.91 9.17
C LEU A 82 -1.30 16.52 9.08
N ALA A 83 -2.10 15.46 9.11
CA ALA A 83 -1.60 14.09 8.96
C ALA A 83 -0.96 13.86 7.58
N LEU A 84 -1.57 14.38 6.52
CA LEU A 84 -1.03 14.32 5.17
C LEU A 84 0.27 15.11 5.04
N LEU A 85 0.33 16.32 5.60
CA LEU A 85 1.54 17.14 5.60
C LEU A 85 2.67 16.45 6.35
N TYR A 86 2.38 15.82 7.50
CA TYR A 86 3.34 15.02 8.24
C TYR A 86 3.91 13.88 7.37
N LEU A 87 3.04 13.12 6.71
CA LEU A 87 3.44 11.99 5.87
C LEU A 87 4.25 12.44 4.64
N TRP A 88 3.93 13.62 4.11
CA TRP A 88 4.68 14.22 3.00
C TRP A 88 6.08 14.66 3.44
N LEU A 89 6.19 15.28 4.62
CA LEU A 89 7.47 15.72 5.18
C LEU A 89 8.37 14.55 5.59
N ASP A 90 7.81 13.45 6.08
CA ASP A 90 8.52 12.22 6.44
C ASP A 90 9.11 11.50 5.20
N GLY A 91 8.73 11.92 3.99
CA GLY A 91 9.14 11.26 2.75
C GLY A 91 8.51 9.89 2.56
N ALA A 92 7.52 9.52 3.39
CA ALA A 92 6.81 8.25 3.28
C ALA A 92 5.99 8.15 1.98
N LEU A 93 5.65 9.29 1.38
CA LEU A 93 5.02 9.39 0.05
C LEU A 93 6.04 9.34 -1.11
N ASP A 94 7.34 9.41 -0.84
CA ASP A 94 8.37 9.33 -1.88
C ASP A 94 8.55 7.87 -2.31
N VAL A 95 7.91 7.50 -3.41
CA VAL A 95 8.02 6.17 -4.02
C VAL A 95 9.35 6.10 -4.79
N GLY A 96 10.45 6.22 -4.06
CA GLY A 96 11.82 6.16 -4.54
C GLY A 96 12.63 5.24 -3.64
N ALA A 97 12.82 3.99 -4.08
CA ALA A 97 13.67 3.03 -3.41
C ALA A 97 15.08 3.61 -3.24
N ARG A 98 15.53 3.82 -2.00
CA ARG A 98 16.94 4.01 -1.73
C ARG A 98 17.60 2.63 -1.85
N PRO A 99 18.58 2.43 -2.75
CA PRO A 99 19.30 1.18 -2.80
C PRO A 99 20.15 1.10 -1.53
N GLU A 100 19.71 0.31 -0.56
CA GLU A 100 20.57 -0.12 0.53
C GLU A 100 21.59 -1.13 -0.01
N GLY A 101 22.85 -0.88 0.30
CA GLY A 101 23.86 -1.94 0.30
C GLY A 101 24.64 -2.12 -1.00
N SER A 102 25.47 -1.14 -1.36
CA SER A 102 26.74 -1.46 -2.00
C SER A 102 27.59 -2.30 -1.02
N ALA A 103 27.49 -3.62 -1.11
CA ALA A 103 28.36 -4.53 -0.37
C ALA A 103 29.82 -4.25 -0.76
N LYS A 104 30.58 -3.72 0.20
CA LYS A 104 32.02 -3.52 0.10
C LYS A 104 32.70 -4.89 -0.05
N PRO A 105 33.54 -5.13 -1.06
CA PRO A 105 34.32 -6.36 -1.11
C PRO A 105 35.40 -6.28 -0.03
N GLU A 106 35.21 -7.01 1.07
CA GLU A 106 36.30 -7.39 1.95
C GLU A 106 37.04 -8.59 1.37
N GLY A 107 38.37 -8.47 1.31
CA GLY A 107 39.25 -9.64 1.25
C GLY A 107 39.79 -10.01 -0.13
N ALA A 108 40.65 -9.15 -0.70
CA ALA A 108 41.78 -9.64 -1.48
C ALA A 108 42.95 -9.85 -0.50
N GLY A 109 43.34 -11.11 -0.29
CA GLY A 109 44.49 -11.53 0.50
C GLY A 109 45.02 -12.84 -0.07
#